data_AF-A0A0R2CFR8-F1
#
_entry.id   AF-A0A0R2CFR8-F1
#
_cell.length_a   1.000
_cell.length_b   1.000
_cell.length_c   1.000
_cell.angle_alpha   90.00
_cell.angle_beta   90.00
_cell.angle_gamma   90.00
#
_symmetry.space_group_name_H-M   'P 1'
#
loop_
_entity.id
_entity.type
_entity.pdbx_description
1 polymer ?
#
loop_
_entity_poly.entity_id
_entity_poly.type
_entity_poly.pdbx_seq_one_letter_code
_entity_poly.pdbx_strand_id
1 'polypeptide(L)' 'MIFVESRFFVSTVKNSFKFLDLVKKEEKIFPFDDVGYLIFENSNSYFSKKG' A
#
# COMPACT_ATOMS: atom_id res chain seq x y z
N MET A 1 2.64 -0.27 -12.28
CA MET A 1 3.56 -0.90 -11.29
C MET A 1 3.74 0.07 -10.15
N ILE A 2 3.43 -0.32 -8.91
CA ILE A 2 3.56 0.56 -7.74
C ILE A 2 4.69 0.04 -6.85
N PHE A 3 5.66 0.92 -6.56
CA PHE A 3 6.75 0.65 -5.62
C PHE A 3 6.33 1.09 -4.22
N VAL A 4 6.40 0.16 -3.26
CA VAL A 4 6.11 0.45 -1.85
C VAL A 4 7.43 0.63 -1.12
N GLU A 5 7.83 1.89 -0.97
CA GLU A 5 8.98 2.20 -0.11
C GLU A 5 8.63 1.90 1.36
N SER A 6 9.65 1.61 2.18
CA SER A 6 9.49 1.21 3.59
C SER A 6 8.74 2.22 4.48
N ARG A 7 8.53 3.45 4.00
CA ARG A 7 7.77 4.51 4.67
C ARG A 7 6.26 4.40 4.49
N PHE A 8 5.77 3.49 3.65
CA PHE A 8 4.35 3.35 3.36
C PHE A 8 3.74 2.18 4.13
N PHE A 9 2.65 2.45 4.83
CA PHE A 9 1.74 1.43 5.34
C PHE A 9 0.69 1.12 4.27
N VAL A 10 0.55 -0.15 3.91
CA VAL A 10 -0.40 -0.59 2.87
C VAL A 10 -1.49 -1.45 3.49
N SER A 11 -2.73 -1.09 3.24
CA SER A 11 -3.92 -1.85 3.64
C SER A 11 -4.92 -1.94 2.50
N THR A 12 -5.96 -2.76 2.68
CA THR A 12 -7.08 -2.84 1.73
C THR A 12 -8.29 -2.11 2.29
N VAL A 13 -9.01 -1.40 1.43
CA VAL A 13 -10.32 -0.82 1.76
C VAL A 13 -11.26 -1.06 0.59
N LYS A 14 -12.40 -1.72 0.84
CA LYS A 14 -13.35 -2.13 -0.21
C LYS A 14 -12.64 -2.86 -1.37
N ASN A 15 -12.56 -2.24 -2.55
CA ASN A 15 -11.95 -2.78 -3.77
C ASN A 15 -10.70 -1.99 -4.18
N SER A 16 -9.95 -1.49 -3.20
CA SER A 16 -8.80 -0.62 -3.44
C SER A 16 -7.69 -0.86 -2.43
N PHE A 17 -6.47 -0.61 -2.86
CA PHE A 17 -5.32 -0.48 -1.99
C PHE A 17 -5.27 0.93 -1.42
N LYS A 18 -5.02 1.02 -0.12
CA LYS A 18 -4.76 2.26 0.61
C LYS A 18 -3.29 2.29 0.99
N PHE A 19 -2.61 3.36 0.60
CA PHE A 19 -1.22 3.64 0.92
C PHE A 19 -1.17 4.86 1.83
N LEU A 20 -0.63 4.70 3.03
CA LEU A 20 -0.42 5.76 3.98
C LEU A 20 1.08 6.02 4.11
N ASP A 21 1.54 7.20 3.71
CA ASP A 21 2.90 7.65 4.01
C ASP A 21 3.00 7.95 5.51
N LEU A 22 3.81 7.19 6.23
CA LEU A 22 3.96 7.33 7.68
C LEU A 22 4.70 8.60 8.09
N VAL A 23 5.48 9.19 7.18
CA VAL A 23 6.28 10.40 7.39
C VAL A 23 5.45 11.64 7.08
N LYS A 24 4.85 11.69 5.89
CA LYS A 24 4.05 12.85 5.44
C LYS A 24 2.62 12.84 5.96
N LYS A 25 2.14 11.69 6.47
CA LYS A 25 0.73 11.44 6.84
C LYS A 25 -0.23 11.63 5.65
N GLU A 26 0.27 11.47 4.43
CA GLU A 26 -0.53 11.54 3.20
C GLU A 26 -1.09 10.17 2.84
N GLU A 27 -2.32 10.16 2.33
CA GLU A 27 -3.01 8.96 1.88
C GLU A 27 -3.19 8.96 0.37
N LYS A 28 -2.97 7.79 -0.25
CA LYS A 28 -3.31 7.53 -1.65
C LYS A 28 -4.14 6.25 -1.73
N ILE A 29 -5.18 6.27 -2.56
CA ILE A 29 -6.05 5.13 -2.81
C ILE A 29 -5.95 4.75 -4.28
N PHE A 30 -5.71 3.47 -4.55
CA PHE A 30 -5.63 2.93 -5.90
C PHE A 30 -6.61 1.75 -6.04
N PRO A 31 -7.54 1.78 -7.01
CA PRO A 31 -8.38 0.63 -7.35
C PRO A 31 -7.53 -0.60 -7.69
N PHE A 32 -8.04 -1.80 -7.37
CA PHE A 32 -7.31 -3.04 -7.69
C PHE A 32 -7.08 -3.21 -9.20
N ASP A 33 -8.07 -2.82 -10.01
CA ASP A 33 -8.01 -2.94 -11.48
C ASP A 33 -6.88 -2.08 -12.10
N ASP A 34 -6.48 -1.01 -11.42
CA ASP A 34 -5.39 -0.12 -11.85
C ASP A 34 -4.01 -0.64 -11.42
N VAL A 35 -3.94 -1.65 -10.56
CA VAL A 35 -2.70 -2.17 -9.97
C VAL A 35 -2.40 -3.58 -10.47
N GLY A 36 -1.62 -3.66 -11.55
CA GLY A 36 -1.18 -4.97 -12.08
C GLY A 36 -0.20 -5.71 -11.15
N TYR A 37 0.73 -5.00 -10.51
CA TYR A 37 1.72 -5.59 -9.60
C TYR A 37 1.99 -4.65 -8.42
N LEU A 38 2.04 -5.23 -7.22
CA LEU A 38 2.41 -4.59 -5.96
C LEU A 38 3.72 -5.20 -5.46
N ILE A 39 4.78 -4.40 -5.31
CA ILE A 39 6.11 -4.89 -4.91
C ILE A 39 6.53 -4.19 -3.62
N PHE A 40 6.83 -5.01 -2.62
CA PHE A 40 7.39 -4.57 -1.34
C PHE A 40 8.90 -4.73 -1.37
N GLU A 41 9.63 -3.61 -1.41
CA GLU A 41 11.10 -3.62 -1.52
C GLU A 41 11.79 -3.63 -0.14
N ASN A 42 11.04 -3.76 0.96
CA ASN A 42 11.60 -3.79 2.31
C ASN A 42 11.13 -5.02 3.11
N SER A 43 12.06 -5.67 3.82
CA SER A 43 11.80 -6.84 4.66
C SER A 43 10.85 -6.58 5.84
N ASN A 44 10.68 -5.32 6.23
CA ASN A 44 9.77 -4.89 7.28
C ASN A 44 8.39 -4.47 6.74
N SER A 45 8.18 -4.49 5.43
CA SER A 45 6.87 -4.24 4.85
C SER A 45 5.99 -5.48 5.01
N TYR A 46 4.93 -5.37 5.81
CA TYR A 46 3.96 -6.45 6.01
C TYR A 46 2.58 -6.04 5.47
N PHE A 47 1.98 -6.94 4.70
CA PHE A 47 0.59 -6.79 4.27
C PHE A 47 -0.32 -7.31 5.39
N SER A 48 -0.87 -6.39 6.18
CA SER A 48 -1.75 -6.74 7.30
C SER A 48 -3.16 -7.07 6.80
N LYS A 49 -3.58 -8.33 6.94
CA LYS A 49 -4.99 -8.69 6.88
C LYS A 49 -5.66 -8.31 8.21
N LYS A 50 -6.08 -7.05 8.35
CA LYS A 50 -7.13 -6.70 9.31
C LYS A 50 -8.44 -6.64 8.55
N GLY A 51 -9.19 -7.75 8.66
CA GLY A 51 -10.61 -7.77 8.32
C GLY A 51 -11.40 -6.96 9.32
#